data_AF-A0A2H0KT61-F1
#
_entry.id   AF-A0A2H0KT61-F1
#
_cell.length_a   1.000
_cell.length_b   1.000
_cell.length_c   1.000
_cell.angle_alpha   90.00
_cell.angle_beta   90.00
_cell.angle_gamma   90.00
#
_symmetry.space_group_name_H-M   'P 1'
#
loop_
_entity.id
_entity.type
_entity.pdbx_description
1 polymer ?
#
loop_
_entity_poly.entity_id
_entity_poly.type
_entity_poly.pdbx_seq_one_letter_code
_entity_poly.pdbx_strand_id
1 'polypeptide(L)'
;MFTGLIIAITVVLLWFTSYRLYKARRIIKKEKVEWLALAAFMAGFGILCYGIRSLFIDSAETDTFIYRLGITVHLGLSFIPAALFVYKNYIGNKLLRNFLGVLTVIGALIMTYACIFPKLNRIVKPAPYEPIPMSMSNFPWASLTWKNYFIWYSILLSLLLIWTAFVYSVRRLKEIKSSAHSVLGIFLLFPLSIVIVIMPFVAMQSWFKFSPALPWYQWSNLFVFFYIALSILLIWTVSKLVASKKIDASLHYGLGIAYLSFPAMLCILSTPIFARLLYVPGAIFLYLVFRNELKSLETQNITQ
;
A
#
# COMPACT_ATOMS: atom_id res chain seq x y z
N MET A 1 19.27 -1.93 -13.03
CA MET A 1 18.23 -1.70 -14.07
C MET A 1 16.85 -2.21 -13.66
N PHE A 2 16.72 -3.45 -13.15
CA PHE A 2 15.42 -4.04 -12.76
C PHE A 2 14.64 -3.25 -11.69
N THR A 3 15.27 -2.81 -10.59
CA THR A 3 14.59 -2.03 -9.54
C THR A 3 14.02 -0.71 -10.07
N GLY A 4 14.75 -0.03 -10.95
CA GLY A 4 14.30 1.21 -11.60
C GLY A 4 13.08 0.99 -12.51
N LEU A 5 13.05 -0.13 -13.23
CA LEU A 5 11.90 -0.52 -14.05
C LEU A 5 10.66 -0.78 -13.18
N ILE A 6 10.80 -1.50 -12.06
CA ILE A 6 9.69 -1.73 -11.12
C ILE A 6 9.18 -0.41 -10.57
N ILE A 7 10.06 0.52 -10.18
CA ILE A 7 9.68 1.86 -9.73
C ILE A 7 8.85 2.58 -10.81
N ALA A 8 9.36 2.62 -12.05
CA ALA A 8 8.67 3.28 -13.15
C ALA A 8 7.29 2.67 -13.41
N ILE A 9 7.19 1.34 -13.48
CA ILE A 9 5.91 0.63 -13.68
C ILE A 9 4.94 0.95 -12.54
N THR A 10 5.38 0.87 -11.28
CA THR A 10 4.54 1.16 -10.13
C THR A 10 4.03 2.61 -10.14
N VAL A 11 4.89 3.58 -10.44
CA VAL A 11 4.52 5.00 -10.53
C VAL A 11 3.50 5.22 -11.66
N VAL A 12 3.77 4.68 -12.85
CA VAL A 12 2.86 4.80 -14.01
C VAL A 12 1.50 4.20 -13.70
N LEU A 13 1.45 3.00 -13.11
CA LEU A 13 0.18 2.35 -12.74
C LEU A 13 -0.60 3.17 -11.70
N LEU A 14 0.07 3.66 -10.64
CA LEU A 14 -0.58 4.46 -9.61
C LEU A 14 -1.12 5.78 -10.16
N TRP A 15 -0.34 6.48 -10.99
CA TRP A 15 -0.76 7.73 -11.61
C TRP A 15 -1.86 7.52 -12.65
N PHE A 16 -1.79 6.44 -13.45
CA PHE A 16 -2.85 6.07 -14.37
C PHE A 16 -4.16 5.78 -13.62
N THR A 17 -4.13 4.95 -12.58
CA THR A 17 -5.28 4.64 -11.74
C THR A 17 -5.85 5.89 -11.08
N SER A 18 -4.98 6.76 -10.55
CA SER A 18 -5.36 8.06 -9.97
C SER A 18 -6.09 8.94 -10.99
N TYR A 19 -5.51 9.14 -12.17
CA TYR A 19 -6.11 9.94 -13.24
C TYR A 19 -7.49 9.41 -13.64
N ARG A 20 -7.61 8.08 -13.78
CA ARG A 20 -8.87 7.41 -14.10
C ARG A 20 -9.94 7.64 -13.04
N LEU A 21 -9.60 7.45 -11.76
CA LEU A 21 -10.49 7.71 -10.63
C LEU A 21 -10.91 9.19 -10.57
N TYR A 22 -9.95 10.11 -10.74
CA TYR A 22 -10.21 11.54 -10.72
C TYR A 22 -11.16 11.98 -11.83
N LYS A 23 -10.98 11.48 -13.06
CA LYS A 23 -11.86 11.78 -14.19
C LYS A 23 -13.29 11.32 -13.94
N ALA A 24 -13.46 10.20 -13.24
CA ALA A 24 -14.76 9.61 -12.97
C ALA A 24 -15.42 10.06 -11.65
N ARG A 25 -14.81 11.02 -10.93
CA ARG A 25 -15.32 11.50 -9.63
C ARG A 25 -16.77 12.01 -9.66
N ARG A 26 -17.26 12.46 -10.82
CA ARG A 26 -18.63 12.94 -11.01
C ARG A 26 -19.63 11.83 -11.37
N ILE A 27 -19.13 10.64 -11.72
CA ILE A 27 -19.93 9.53 -12.25
C ILE A 27 -20.11 8.45 -11.17
N ILE A 28 -19.05 8.17 -10.40
CA ILE A 28 -19.08 7.14 -9.37
C ILE A 28 -19.90 7.63 -8.16
N LYS A 29 -20.85 6.81 -7.70
CA LYS A 29 -21.75 7.11 -6.56
C LYS A 29 -21.05 7.18 -5.19
N LYS A 30 -19.73 6.98 -5.12
CA LYS A 30 -18.97 7.04 -3.87
C LYS A 30 -18.64 8.49 -3.56
N GLU A 31 -18.88 8.88 -2.31
CA GLU A 31 -18.49 10.21 -1.83
C GLU A 31 -16.96 10.29 -1.91
N LYS A 32 -16.42 11.42 -2.37
CA LYS A 32 -15.00 11.72 -2.20
C LYS A 32 -14.01 10.76 -2.90
N VAL A 33 -14.35 10.17 -4.05
CA VAL A 33 -13.40 9.38 -4.89
C VAL A 33 -12.13 10.17 -5.23
N GLU A 34 -12.23 11.49 -5.35
CA GLU A 34 -11.09 12.41 -5.49
C GLU A 34 -10.01 12.24 -4.41
N TRP A 35 -10.38 11.83 -3.19
CA TRP A 35 -9.43 11.57 -2.09
C TRP A 35 -8.64 10.30 -2.35
N LEU A 36 -9.30 9.25 -2.83
CA LEU A 36 -8.63 8.02 -3.23
C LEU A 36 -7.71 8.24 -4.44
N ALA A 37 -8.13 9.06 -5.40
CA ALA A 37 -7.29 9.47 -6.52
C ALA A 37 -6.03 10.23 -6.03
N LEU A 38 -6.21 11.19 -5.11
CA LEU A 38 -5.12 11.92 -4.50
C LEU A 38 -4.15 10.99 -3.75
N ALA A 39 -4.68 10.06 -2.96
CA ALA A 39 -3.87 9.09 -2.23
C ALA A 39 -2.99 8.25 -3.17
N ALA A 40 -3.57 7.69 -4.23
CA ALA A 40 -2.83 6.91 -5.22
C ALA A 40 -1.75 7.75 -5.93
N PHE A 41 -2.05 9.01 -6.26
CA PHE A 41 -1.08 9.93 -6.85
C PHE A 41 0.10 10.20 -5.92
N MET A 42 -0.20 10.52 -4.65
CA MET A 42 0.80 10.82 -3.63
C MET A 42 1.65 9.60 -3.26
N ALA A 43 1.06 8.40 -3.22
CA ALA A 43 1.82 7.16 -3.11
C ALA A 43 2.82 7.01 -4.27
N GLY A 44 2.36 7.22 -5.52
CA GLY A 44 3.22 7.19 -6.70
C GLY A 44 4.36 8.22 -6.62
N PHE A 45 4.05 9.44 -6.19
CA PHE A 45 5.07 10.48 -6.01
C PHE A 45 6.11 10.11 -4.93
N GLY A 46 5.65 9.59 -3.79
CA GLY A 46 6.54 9.11 -2.73
C GLY A 46 7.50 8.01 -3.21
N ILE A 47 6.99 7.06 -3.99
CA ILE A 47 7.78 5.99 -4.61
C ILE A 47 8.78 6.55 -5.62
N LEU A 48 8.36 7.54 -6.43
CA LEU A 48 9.24 8.22 -7.36
C LEU A 48 10.40 8.91 -6.64
N CYS A 49 10.15 9.61 -5.53
CA CYS A 49 11.21 10.20 -4.69
C CYS A 49 12.24 9.13 -4.27
N TYR A 50 11.78 7.95 -3.84
CA TYR A 50 12.68 6.86 -3.47
C TYR A 50 13.44 6.24 -4.65
N GLY A 51 12.96 6.41 -5.88
CA GLY A 51 13.72 6.09 -7.09
C GLY A 51 14.75 7.17 -7.41
N ILE A 52 14.34 8.44 -7.44
CA ILE A 52 15.22 9.56 -7.78
C ILE A 52 16.39 9.67 -6.80
N ARG A 53 16.17 9.46 -5.49
CA ARG A 53 17.26 9.52 -4.50
C ARG A 53 18.42 8.58 -4.83
N SER A 54 18.14 7.45 -5.50
CA SER A 54 19.16 6.48 -5.88
C SER A 54 20.11 6.97 -6.98
N LEU A 55 19.76 8.06 -7.66
CA LEU A 55 20.62 8.77 -8.61
C LEU A 55 21.55 9.76 -7.90
N PHE A 56 21.22 10.14 -6.67
CA PHE A 56 21.94 11.16 -5.89
C PHE A 56 22.57 10.58 -4.65
N ILE A 57 22.87 9.27 -4.64
CA ILE A 57 23.39 8.60 -3.44
C ILE A 57 24.66 9.27 -2.92
N ASP A 58 25.47 9.89 -3.78
CA ASP A 58 26.73 10.53 -3.43
C ASP A 58 26.56 11.95 -2.86
N SER A 59 25.42 12.61 -3.16
CA SER A 59 25.07 13.91 -2.58
C SER A 59 24.22 13.74 -1.33
N ALA A 60 24.87 13.79 -0.16
CA ALA A 60 24.22 13.53 1.13
C ALA A 60 23.04 14.48 1.40
N GLU A 61 23.15 15.76 1.04
CA GLU A 61 22.09 16.76 1.23
C GLU A 61 20.90 16.50 0.31
N THR A 62 21.16 16.26 -0.97
CA THR A 62 20.12 15.99 -1.98
C THR A 62 19.38 14.69 -1.69
N ASP A 63 20.09 13.61 -1.37
CA ASP A 63 19.50 12.32 -0.98
C ASP A 63 18.62 12.47 0.28
N THR A 64 19.12 13.16 1.31
CA THR A 64 18.37 13.42 2.55
C THR A 64 17.09 14.21 2.29
N PHE A 65 17.19 15.26 1.48
CA PHE A 65 16.04 16.08 1.09
C PHE A 65 14.98 15.24 0.37
N ILE A 66 15.38 14.49 -0.66
CA ILE A 66 14.47 13.66 -1.45
C ILE A 66 13.84 12.56 -0.58
N TYR A 67 14.61 11.96 0.33
CA TYR A 67 14.11 10.95 1.27
C TYR A 67 13.02 11.52 2.18
N ARG A 68 13.26 12.70 2.79
CA ARG A 68 12.28 13.40 3.66
C ARG A 68 11.05 13.84 2.90
N LEU A 69 11.22 14.35 1.67
CA LEU A 69 10.11 14.69 0.78
C LEU A 69 9.27 13.44 0.47
N GLY A 70 9.93 12.35 0.10
CA GLY A 70 9.29 11.07 -0.15
C GLY A 70 8.46 10.60 1.04
N ILE A 71 9.02 10.59 2.26
CA ILE A 71 8.27 10.25 3.49
C ILE A 71 7.06 11.17 3.69
N THR A 72 7.25 12.49 3.58
CA THR A 72 6.18 13.47 3.82
C THR A 72 4.99 13.20 2.92
N VAL A 73 5.24 13.00 1.63
CA VAL A 73 4.18 12.77 0.66
C VAL A 73 3.58 11.38 0.81
N HIS A 74 4.42 10.37 1.06
CA HIS A 74 3.97 8.99 1.11
C HIS A 74 3.22 8.62 2.39
N LEU A 75 3.58 9.19 3.54
CA LEU A 75 2.87 8.98 4.80
C LEU A 75 1.81 10.05 5.03
N GLY A 76 2.22 11.32 5.01
CA GLY A 76 1.32 12.44 5.29
C GLY A 76 0.23 12.57 4.23
N LEU A 77 0.62 12.66 2.95
CA LEU A 77 -0.32 13.04 1.88
C LEU A 77 -1.01 11.85 1.19
N SER A 78 -0.58 10.62 1.44
CA SER A 78 -1.26 9.43 0.89
C SER A 78 -2.18 8.77 1.92
N PHE A 79 -1.74 8.55 3.16
CA PHE A 79 -2.52 7.79 4.14
C PHE A 79 -3.76 8.55 4.59
N ILE A 80 -3.61 9.86 4.85
CA ILE A 80 -4.71 10.72 5.29
C ILE A 80 -5.88 10.64 4.29
N PRO A 81 -5.68 10.90 2.99
CA PRO A 81 -6.80 10.85 2.07
C PRO A 81 -7.33 9.44 1.78
N ALA A 82 -6.48 8.41 1.82
CA ALA A 82 -6.93 7.03 1.69
C ALA A 82 -7.86 6.62 2.84
N ALA A 83 -7.49 6.97 4.08
CA ALA A 83 -8.29 6.67 5.26
C ALA A 83 -9.59 7.48 5.30
N LEU A 84 -9.53 8.76 4.94
CA LEU A 84 -10.71 9.61 4.90
C LEU A 84 -11.72 9.15 3.84
N PHE A 85 -11.26 8.62 2.70
CA PHE A 85 -12.13 7.95 1.74
C PHE A 85 -12.88 6.76 2.37
N VAL A 86 -12.17 5.87 3.08
CA VAL A 86 -12.76 4.71 3.79
C VAL A 86 -13.79 5.17 4.82
N TYR A 87 -13.42 6.09 5.70
CA TYR A 87 -14.32 6.51 6.78
C TYR A 87 -15.55 7.25 6.26
N LYS A 88 -15.41 8.07 5.21
CA LYS A 88 -16.54 8.79 4.60
C LYS A 88 -17.55 7.86 3.95
N ASN A 89 -17.07 6.80 3.28
CA ASN A 89 -17.94 5.90 2.51
C ASN A 89 -18.46 4.70 3.29
N TYR A 90 -17.73 4.23 4.31
CA TYR A 90 -18.02 2.94 4.97
C TYR A 90 -18.43 3.06 6.44
N ILE A 91 -18.34 4.26 7.04
CA ILE A 91 -18.80 4.52 8.41
C ILE A 91 -19.99 5.48 8.38
N GLY A 92 -21.18 4.97 8.71
CA GLY A 92 -22.41 5.78 8.77
C GLY A 92 -22.47 6.75 9.96
N ASN A 93 -21.80 6.43 11.07
CA ASN A 93 -21.78 7.29 12.26
C ASN A 93 -20.84 8.49 12.05
N LYS A 94 -21.41 9.70 11.99
CA LYS A 94 -20.66 10.96 11.77
C LYS A 94 -19.64 11.26 12.86
N LEU A 95 -19.96 11.00 14.13
CA LEU A 95 -19.08 11.27 15.26
C LEU A 95 -17.87 10.33 15.24
N LEU A 96 -18.11 9.04 15.03
CA LEU A 96 -17.04 8.04 14.89
C LEU A 96 -16.13 8.35 13.70
N ARG A 97 -16.70 8.72 12.55
CA ARG A 97 -15.94 9.13 11.37
C ARG A 97 -15.03 10.33 11.63
N ASN A 98 -15.54 11.36 12.30
CA ASN A 98 -14.76 12.56 12.61
C ASN A 98 -13.64 12.24 13.60
N PHE A 99 -13.94 11.46 14.64
CA PHE A 99 -12.95 11.02 15.61
C PHE A 99 -11.81 10.22 14.96
N LEU A 100 -12.13 9.20 14.16
CA LEU A 100 -11.13 8.40 13.43
C LEU A 100 -10.36 9.24 12.41
N GLY A 101 -11.00 10.20 11.76
CA GLY A 101 -10.35 11.16 10.86
C GLY A 101 -9.29 11.99 11.58
N VAL A 102 -9.64 12.59 12.72
CA VAL A 102 -8.70 13.36 13.55
C VAL A 102 -7.54 12.49 14.03
N LEU A 103 -7.83 11.30 14.55
CA LEU A 103 -6.78 10.36 14.98
C LEU A 103 -5.84 9.97 13.83
N THR A 104 -6.37 9.78 12.63
CA THR A 104 -5.53 9.41 11.48
C THR A 104 -4.64 10.58 11.06
N VAL A 105 -5.15 11.80 11.04
CA VAL A 105 -4.37 13.01 10.74
C VAL A 105 -3.25 13.19 11.77
N ILE A 106 -3.60 13.17 13.06
CA ILE A 106 -2.61 13.32 14.15
C ILE A 106 -1.56 12.20 14.07
N GLY A 107 -2.00 10.95 13.94
CA GLY A 107 -1.09 9.80 13.82
C GLY A 107 -0.15 9.91 12.62
N ALA A 108 -0.68 10.30 11.44
CA ALA A 108 0.13 10.48 10.24
C ALA A 108 1.15 11.61 10.40
N LEU A 109 0.77 12.73 11.03
CA LEU A 109 1.68 13.84 11.32
C LEU A 109 2.78 13.45 12.31
N ILE A 110 2.44 12.77 13.41
CA ILE A 110 3.42 12.30 14.40
C ILE A 110 4.38 11.31 13.74
N MET A 111 3.89 10.34 12.96
CA MET A 111 4.74 9.37 12.28
C MET A 111 5.62 10.02 11.21
N THR A 112 5.08 10.98 10.47
CA THR A 112 5.84 11.77 9.47
C THR A 112 6.97 12.55 10.17
N TYR A 113 6.66 13.23 11.27
CA TYR A 113 7.64 13.93 12.10
C TYR A 113 8.72 12.97 12.62
N ALA A 114 8.31 11.84 13.20
CA ALA A 114 9.20 10.81 13.72
C ALA A 114 10.12 10.19 12.66
N CYS A 115 9.76 10.27 11.38
CA CYS A 115 10.59 9.76 10.28
C CYS A 115 11.51 10.83 9.67
N ILE A 116 11.16 12.12 9.76
CA ILE A 116 11.88 13.22 9.10
C ILE A 116 12.95 13.85 9.99
N PHE A 117 12.62 14.10 11.26
CA PHE A 117 13.44 14.92 12.15
C PHE A 117 14.65 14.22 12.78
N PRO A 118 14.62 12.92 13.11
CA PRO A 118 15.80 12.27 13.68
C PRO A 118 17.04 12.42 12.81
N LYS A 119 18.20 12.49 13.46
CA LYS A 119 19.48 12.52 12.75
C LYS A 119 19.64 11.23 11.96
N LEU A 120 20.03 11.45 10.72
CA LEU A 120 20.06 10.49 9.65
C LEU A 120 21.44 9.81 9.64
N ASN A 121 21.54 8.56 10.12
CA ASN A 121 22.78 7.77 10.10
C ASN A 121 23.03 7.21 8.69
N ARG A 122 23.59 8.03 7.81
CA ARG A 122 23.83 7.67 6.42
C ARG A 122 24.94 6.62 6.31
N ILE A 123 24.57 5.45 5.79
CA ILE A 123 25.52 4.42 5.37
C ILE A 123 25.06 3.93 4.00
N VAL A 124 25.89 4.10 2.97
CA VAL A 124 25.60 3.58 1.63
C VAL A 124 25.95 2.09 1.61
N LYS A 125 24.92 1.25 1.47
CA LYS A 125 25.05 -0.21 1.35
C LYS A 125 24.08 -0.70 0.28
N PRO A 126 24.32 -1.90 -0.28
CA PRO A 126 23.28 -2.60 -1.02
C PRO A 126 22.01 -2.69 -0.19
N ALA A 127 20.88 -2.36 -0.81
CA ALA A 127 19.58 -2.51 -0.20
C ALA A 127 19.36 -3.98 0.20
N PRO A 128 18.97 -4.24 1.45
CA PRO A 128 18.84 -5.60 1.94
C PRO A 128 17.75 -6.33 1.15
N TYR A 129 17.96 -7.62 0.91
CA TYR A 129 17.01 -8.50 0.24
C TYR A 129 16.71 -8.19 -1.24
N GLU A 130 17.43 -7.27 -1.89
CA GLU A 130 17.25 -7.06 -3.33
C GLU A 130 17.84 -8.22 -4.17
N PRO A 131 17.10 -8.78 -5.15
CA PRO A 131 17.64 -9.74 -6.11
C PRO A 131 18.69 -9.13 -7.04
N ILE A 132 18.72 -7.80 -7.17
CA ILE A 132 19.78 -7.07 -7.87
C ILE A 132 20.20 -5.92 -6.95
N PRO A 133 21.46 -5.88 -6.46
CA PRO A 133 21.91 -4.88 -5.50
C PRO A 133 21.64 -3.45 -5.97
N MET A 134 20.69 -2.78 -5.31
CA MET A 134 20.47 -1.34 -5.47
C MET A 134 21.18 -0.64 -4.33
N SER A 135 22.10 0.29 -4.61
CA SER A 135 22.71 1.09 -3.56
C SER A 135 21.66 1.99 -2.91
N MET A 136 21.57 1.92 -1.58
CA MET A 136 20.76 2.84 -0.79
C MET A 136 21.58 3.38 0.37
N SER A 137 21.37 4.65 0.68
CA SER A 137 21.74 5.20 1.98
C SER A 137 20.68 4.77 3.01
N ASN A 138 21.14 4.04 4.02
CA ASN A 138 20.33 3.65 5.17
C ASN A 138 19.84 4.88 5.96
N PHE A 139 18.57 4.87 6.39
CA PHE A 139 17.92 5.88 7.24
C PHE A 139 16.73 5.26 8.03
N PRO A 140 16.19 5.87 9.12
CA PRO A 140 16.57 7.05 9.91
C PRO A 140 16.58 6.81 11.44
N TRP A 141 16.88 5.61 11.93
CA TRP A 141 16.64 5.32 13.36
C TRP A 141 17.92 5.04 14.14
N ALA A 142 18.38 6.07 14.84
CA ALA A 142 19.23 5.87 16.01
C ALA A 142 18.44 5.17 17.15
N SER A 143 17.11 5.35 17.21
CA SER A 143 16.22 4.75 18.23
C SER A 143 15.32 3.65 17.64
N LEU A 144 15.48 2.43 18.15
CA LEU A 144 14.63 1.26 17.87
C LEU A 144 13.16 1.45 18.27
N THR A 145 12.85 2.45 19.09
CA THR A 145 11.49 2.67 19.60
C THR A 145 10.58 3.30 18.54
N TRP A 146 11.02 4.41 17.93
CA TRP A 146 10.29 5.06 16.83
C TRP A 146 10.16 4.14 15.62
N LYS A 147 11.15 3.26 15.43
CA LYS A 147 11.08 2.17 14.47
C LYS A 147 9.81 1.35 14.59
N ASN A 148 9.63 0.80 15.79
CA ASN A 148 8.57 -0.15 16.06
C ASN A 148 7.21 0.56 16.01
N TYR A 149 7.10 1.79 16.52
CA TYR A 149 5.86 2.56 16.44
C TYR A 149 5.41 2.82 15.00
N PHE A 150 6.33 3.17 14.12
CA PHE A 150 5.99 3.37 12.71
C PHE A 150 5.52 2.09 12.01
N ILE A 151 6.18 0.96 12.27
CA ILE A 151 5.78 -0.36 11.74
C ILE A 151 4.37 -0.70 12.25
N TRP A 152 4.15 -0.62 13.55
CA TRP A 152 2.85 -0.92 14.15
C TRP A 152 1.75 0.01 13.66
N TYR A 153 2.03 1.31 13.52
CA TYR A 153 1.08 2.25 12.95
C TYR A 153 0.64 1.86 11.54
N SER A 154 1.59 1.51 10.67
CA SER A 154 1.32 1.11 9.28
C SER A 154 0.49 -0.17 9.21
N ILE A 155 0.80 -1.16 10.06
CA ILE A 155 0.05 -2.42 10.17
C ILE A 155 -1.36 -2.16 10.69
N LEU A 156 -1.48 -1.48 11.83
CA LEU A 156 -2.76 -1.24 12.50
C LEU A 156 -3.70 -0.39 11.63
N LEU A 157 -3.18 0.66 10.98
CA LEU A 157 -3.98 1.46 10.07
C LEU A 157 -4.48 0.61 8.90
N SER A 158 -3.61 -0.18 8.26
CA SER A 158 -4.01 -1.02 7.13
C SER A 158 -5.07 -2.06 7.52
N LEU A 159 -4.91 -2.68 8.70
CA LEU A 159 -5.90 -3.60 9.28
C LEU A 159 -7.22 -2.89 9.59
N LEU A 160 -7.18 -1.68 10.15
CA LEU A 160 -8.37 -0.89 10.44
C LEU A 160 -9.15 -0.55 9.17
N LEU A 161 -8.45 -0.12 8.11
CA LEU A 161 -9.07 0.27 6.84
C LEU A 161 -9.74 -0.92 6.15
N ILE A 162 -9.06 -2.06 6.07
CA ILE A 162 -9.66 -3.26 5.48
C ILE A 162 -10.77 -3.84 6.34
N TRP A 163 -10.65 -3.81 7.67
CA TRP A 163 -11.69 -4.26 8.59
C TRP A 163 -12.96 -3.41 8.44
N THR A 164 -12.79 -2.09 8.34
CA THR A 164 -13.91 -1.17 8.13
C THR A 164 -14.65 -1.49 6.81
N ALA A 165 -13.90 -1.70 5.73
CA ALA A 165 -14.47 -2.11 4.44
C ALA A 165 -15.16 -3.48 4.52
N PHE A 166 -14.57 -4.44 5.23
CA PHE A 166 -15.14 -5.77 5.44
C PHE A 166 -16.45 -5.72 6.23
N VAL A 167 -16.48 -5.04 7.38
CA VAL A 167 -17.68 -4.88 8.19
C VAL A 167 -18.80 -4.21 7.40
N TYR A 168 -18.47 -3.17 6.62
CA TYR A 168 -19.42 -2.53 5.72
C TYR A 168 -19.96 -3.50 4.67
N SER A 169 -19.07 -4.25 3.99
CA SER A 169 -19.44 -5.25 2.99
C SER A 169 -20.36 -6.32 3.58
N VAL A 170 -20.06 -6.85 4.77
CA VAL A 170 -20.87 -7.89 5.42
C VAL A 170 -22.26 -7.38 5.78
N ARG A 171 -22.36 -6.15 6.31
CA ARG A 171 -23.66 -5.53 6.61
C ARG A 171 -24.52 -5.41 5.36
N ARG A 172 -23.96 -4.88 4.27
CA ARG A 172 -24.65 -4.74 2.98
C ARG A 172 -25.06 -6.09 2.37
N LEU A 173 -24.25 -7.13 2.53
CA LEU A 173 -24.56 -8.47 1.99
C LEU A 173 -25.59 -9.24 2.83
N LYS A 174 -25.76 -8.93 4.12
CA LYS A 174 -26.91 -9.44 4.89
C LYS A 174 -28.23 -8.88 4.35
N GLU A 175 -28.21 -7.66 3.81
CA GLU A 175 -29.38 -7.05 3.15
C GLU A 175 -29.62 -7.67 1.75
N ILE A 176 -28.55 -8.12 1.07
CA ILE A 176 -28.59 -8.70 -0.28
C ILE A 176 -28.20 -10.18 -0.19
N LYS A 177 -29.14 -11.08 0.17
CA LYS A 177 -28.98 -12.54 0.34
C LYS A 177 -27.81 -13.17 -0.48
N SER A 178 -26.57 -13.11 0.04
CA SER A 178 -25.34 -13.46 -0.70
C SER A 178 -24.30 -14.11 0.22
N SER A 179 -23.35 -14.85 -0.38
CA SER A 179 -22.44 -15.79 0.29
C SER A 179 -21.36 -15.12 1.14
N ALA A 180 -21.62 -14.97 2.44
CA ALA A 180 -20.67 -14.47 3.44
C ALA A 180 -19.29 -15.20 3.44
N HIS A 181 -19.26 -16.46 3.01
CA HIS A 181 -18.05 -17.28 2.93
C HIS A 181 -16.99 -16.76 1.94
N SER A 182 -17.42 -16.23 0.78
CA SER A 182 -16.48 -15.66 -0.21
C SER A 182 -15.83 -14.39 0.31
N VAL A 183 -16.58 -13.54 1.02
CA VAL A 183 -16.12 -12.30 1.65
C VAL A 183 -15.09 -12.59 2.74
N LEU A 184 -15.36 -13.60 3.57
CA LEU A 184 -14.45 -14.06 4.62
C LEU A 184 -13.15 -14.61 4.03
N GLY A 185 -13.23 -15.42 2.97
CA GLY A 185 -12.03 -15.95 2.29
C GLY A 185 -11.10 -14.83 1.79
N ILE A 186 -11.65 -13.75 1.25
CA ILE A 186 -10.86 -12.60 0.77
C ILE A 186 -10.31 -11.76 1.92
N PHE A 187 -11.11 -11.57 2.97
CA PHE A 187 -10.65 -10.93 4.18
C PHE A 187 -9.47 -11.67 4.80
N LEU A 188 -9.45 -13.00 4.73
CA LEU A 188 -8.35 -13.85 5.21
C LEU A 188 -7.12 -13.85 4.27
N LEU A 189 -7.28 -13.55 2.98
CA LEU A 189 -6.15 -13.42 2.04
C LEU A 189 -5.27 -12.20 2.34
N PHE A 190 -5.81 -11.14 2.95
CA PHE A 190 -5.02 -9.96 3.31
C PHE A 190 -4.06 -10.20 4.50
N PRO A 191 -4.48 -10.74 5.66
CA PRO A 191 -3.58 -11.21 6.70
C PRO A 191 -2.58 -12.25 6.20
N LEU A 192 -2.98 -13.17 5.32
CA LEU A 192 -2.05 -14.13 4.72
C LEU A 192 -0.98 -13.43 3.89
N SER A 193 -1.36 -12.45 3.06
CA SER A 193 -0.41 -11.64 2.30
C SER A 193 0.49 -10.78 3.20
N ILE A 194 -0.04 -10.23 4.30
CA ILE A 194 0.75 -9.55 5.33
C ILE A 194 1.75 -10.51 5.95
N VAL A 195 1.33 -11.70 6.37
CA VAL A 195 2.19 -12.71 6.98
C VAL A 195 3.30 -13.14 6.00
N ILE A 196 2.97 -13.35 4.73
CA ILE A 196 3.95 -13.65 3.67
C ILE A 196 4.93 -12.49 3.47
N VAL A 197 4.46 -11.24 3.53
CA VAL A 197 5.30 -10.04 3.32
C VAL A 197 6.13 -9.70 4.56
N ILE A 198 5.63 -9.96 5.78
CA ILE A 198 6.31 -9.71 7.06
C ILE A 198 7.20 -10.88 7.46
N MET A 199 6.96 -12.11 6.98
CA MET A 199 7.82 -13.27 7.26
C MET A 199 9.31 -12.98 6.96
N PRO A 200 9.68 -12.33 5.84
CA PRO A 200 11.05 -11.86 5.60
C PRO A 200 11.55 -10.83 6.61
N PHE A 201 10.67 -10.11 7.29
CA PHE A 201 11.05 -9.14 8.31
C PHE A 201 11.32 -9.80 9.66
N VAL A 202 10.45 -10.72 10.06
CA VAL A 202 10.45 -11.34 11.39
C VAL A 202 11.31 -12.61 11.42
N ALA A 203 11.21 -13.47 10.40
CA ALA A 203 11.99 -14.72 10.35
C ALA A 203 13.44 -14.48 9.89
N MET A 204 13.69 -13.51 9.00
CA MET A 204 15.05 -13.29 8.51
C MET A 204 15.90 -12.43 9.47
N GLN A 205 15.34 -11.53 10.29
CA GLN A 205 16.18 -10.76 11.23
C GLN A 205 16.95 -11.64 12.22
N SER A 206 16.35 -12.73 12.69
CA SER A 206 16.97 -13.69 13.60
C SER A 206 17.82 -14.72 12.85
N TRP A 207 17.38 -15.20 11.68
CA TRP A 207 18.13 -16.21 10.91
C TRP A 207 19.40 -15.62 10.25
N PHE A 208 19.39 -14.33 9.88
CA PHE A 208 20.56 -13.61 9.35
C PHE A 208 21.67 -13.40 10.39
N LYS A 209 21.31 -13.35 11.68
CA LYS A 209 22.31 -13.35 12.76
C LYS A 209 22.97 -14.72 12.94
N PHE A 210 22.35 -15.79 12.45
CA PHE A 210 22.75 -17.18 12.72
C PHE A 210 23.54 -17.85 11.59
N SER A 211 23.50 -17.38 10.34
CA SER A 211 24.19 -18.09 9.24
C SER A 211 24.69 -17.18 8.10
N PRO A 212 25.85 -16.52 8.26
CA PRO A 212 26.43 -15.65 7.23
C PRO A 212 27.06 -16.40 6.03
N ALA A 213 27.11 -17.74 6.05
CA ALA A 213 27.90 -18.55 5.11
C ALA A 213 27.15 -19.07 3.86
N LEU A 214 25.82 -18.94 3.80
CA LEU A 214 25.05 -19.40 2.62
C LEU A 214 25.00 -18.32 1.54
N PRO A 215 25.15 -18.66 0.24
CA PRO A 215 25.00 -17.71 -0.86
C PRO A 215 23.53 -17.25 -0.99
N TRP A 216 23.21 -16.24 -0.20
CA TRP A 216 21.92 -15.57 -0.04
C TRP A 216 21.20 -15.20 -1.35
N TYR A 217 21.95 -14.98 -2.43
CA TYR A 217 21.42 -14.61 -3.75
C TYR A 217 20.46 -15.65 -4.34
N GLN A 218 20.65 -16.93 -4.04
CA GLN A 218 19.78 -17.99 -4.58
C GLN A 218 18.43 -18.06 -3.85
N TRP A 219 18.43 -17.85 -2.54
CA TRP A 219 17.22 -17.89 -1.71
C TRP A 219 16.38 -16.61 -1.82
N SER A 220 17.02 -15.44 -2.03
CA SER A 220 16.30 -14.20 -2.32
C SER A 220 15.54 -14.28 -3.64
N ASN A 221 16.14 -14.89 -4.68
CA ASN A 221 15.47 -15.08 -5.97
C ASN A 221 14.28 -16.06 -5.87
N LEU A 222 14.44 -17.18 -5.17
CA LEU A 222 13.33 -18.12 -4.92
C LEU A 222 12.20 -17.44 -4.15
N PHE A 223 12.54 -16.61 -3.16
CA PHE A 223 11.56 -15.84 -2.40
C PHE A 223 10.84 -14.78 -3.27
N VAL A 224 11.58 -14.00 -4.07
CA VAL A 224 11.01 -13.07 -5.07
C VAL A 224 10.07 -13.80 -6.01
N PHE A 225 10.45 -15.00 -6.46
CA PHE A 225 9.60 -15.81 -7.31
C PHE A 225 8.30 -16.24 -6.62
N PHE A 226 8.37 -16.82 -5.41
CA PHE A 226 7.18 -17.16 -4.62
C PHE A 226 6.31 -15.94 -4.37
N TYR A 227 6.92 -14.80 -4.07
CA TYR A 227 6.25 -13.54 -3.81
C TYR A 227 5.50 -13.00 -5.03
N ILE A 228 6.15 -12.99 -6.20
CA ILE A 228 5.53 -12.61 -7.47
C ILE A 228 4.41 -13.61 -7.81
N ALA A 229 4.64 -14.91 -7.65
CA ALA A 229 3.64 -15.95 -7.90
C ALA A 229 2.41 -15.78 -7.01
N LEU A 230 2.60 -15.52 -5.71
CA LEU A 230 1.52 -15.26 -4.75
C LEU A 230 0.78 -13.95 -5.05
N SER A 231 1.51 -12.89 -5.44
CA SER A 231 0.90 -11.63 -5.88
C SER A 231 0.07 -11.80 -7.14
N ILE A 232 0.54 -12.58 -8.12
CA ILE A 232 -0.20 -12.93 -9.33
C ILE A 232 -1.43 -13.78 -8.97
N LEU A 233 -1.28 -14.80 -8.12
CA LEU A 233 -2.38 -15.65 -7.66
C LEU A 233 -3.44 -14.83 -6.94
N LEU A 234 -3.04 -13.87 -6.10
CA LEU A 234 -3.93 -12.96 -5.42
C LEU A 234 -4.66 -12.06 -6.43
N ILE A 235 -3.93 -11.41 -7.34
CA ILE A 235 -4.54 -10.58 -8.40
C ILE A 235 -5.55 -11.41 -9.20
N TRP A 236 -5.19 -12.63 -9.59
CA TRP A 236 -6.02 -13.54 -10.36
C TRP A 236 -7.28 -13.97 -9.59
N THR A 237 -7.12 -14.39 -8.34
CA THR A 237 -8.22 -14.83 -7.47
C THR A 237 -9.20 -13.69 -7.24
N VAL A 238 -8.70 -12.51 -6.87
CA VAL A 238 -9.53 -11.32 -6.69
C VAL A 238 -10.20 -10.94 -8.01
N SER A 239 -9.47 -10.88 -9.13
CA SER A 239 -10.04 -10.56 -10.46
C SER A 239 -11.16 -11.51 -10.88
N LYS A 240 -11.00 -12.82 -10.66
CA LYS A 240 -12.06 -13.82 -10.90
C LYS A 240 -13.29 -13.57 -10.04
N LEU A 241 -13.07 -13.31 -8.75
CA LEU A 241 -14.16 -13.08 -7.82
C LEU A 241 -14.91 -11.77 -8.13
N VAL A 242 -14.20 -10.71 -8.54
CA VAL A 242 -14.78 -9.47 -9.08
C VAL A 242 -15.67 -9.76 -10.27
N ALA A 243 -15.16 -10.48 -11.28
CA ALA A 243 -15.89 -10.78 -12.51
C ALA A 243 -17.17 -11.57 -12.22
N SER A 244 -17.14 -12.44 -11.21
CA SER A 244 -18.31 -13.19 -10.75
C SER A 244 -19.31 -12.39 -9.91
N LYS A 245 -19.07 -11.09 -9.66
CA LYS A 245 -19.85 -10.21 -8.75
C LYS A 245 -20.06 -10.78 -7.34
N LYS A 246 -19.23 -11.74 -6.92
CA LYS A 246 -19.32 -12.40 -5.59
C LYS A 246 -18.82 -11.54 -4.43
N ILE A 247 -18.28 -10.36 -4.72
CA ILE A 247 -17.68 -9.47 -3.73
C ILE A 247 -18.22 -8.06 -3.92
N ASP A 248 -18.47 -7.38 -2.80
CA ASP A 248 -18.78 -5.97 -2.78
C ASP A 248 -17.59 -5.09 -3.24
N ALA A 249 -17.89 -3.96 -3.89
CA ALA A 249 -16.89 -2.98 -4.30
C ALA A 249 -16.12 -2.40 -3.10
N SER A 250 -16.74 -2.30 -1.92
CA SER A 250 -16.09 -1.76 -0.71
C SER A 250 -14.87 -2.58 -0.29
N LEU A 251 -14.97 -3.91 -0.27
CA LEU A 251 -13.88 -4.80 0.11
C LEU A 251 -12.68 -4.66 -0.83
N HIS A 252 -12.94 -4.41 -2.11
CA HIS A 252 -11.88 -4.19 -3.07
C HIS A 252 -11.17 -2.85 -2.94
N TYR A 253 -11.94 -1.77 -2.74
CA TYR A 253 -11.34 -0.50 -2.39
C TYR A 253 -10.54 -0.62 -1.10
N GLY A 254 -11.07 -1.34 -0.09
CA GLY A 254 -10.38 -1.63 1.16
C GLY A 254 -9.06 -2.37 0.95
N LEU A 255 -9.06 -3.43 0.13
CA LEU A 255 -7.84 -4.14 -0.27
C LEU A 255 -6.87 -3.20 -0.99
N GLY A 256 -7.29 -2.54 -2.06
CA GLY A 256 -6.45 -1.64 -2.84
C GLY A 256 -5.79 -0.57 -1.97
N ILE A 257 -6.55 0.02 -1.04
CA ILE A 257 -6.05 1.01 -0.08
C ILE A 257 -5.08 0.40 0.93
N ALA A 258 -5.38 -0.79 1.45
CA ALA A 258 -4.47 -1.46 2.37
C ALA A 258 -3.13 -1.81 1.69
N TYR A 259 -3.15 -2.15 0.40
CA TYR A 259 -1.97 -2.32 -0.45
C TYR A 259 -1.30 -1.00 -0.89
N LEU A 260 -1.90 0.16 -0.62
CA LEU A 260 -1.22 1.46 -0.72
C LEU A 260 -0.54 1.84 0.60
N SER A 261 -1.17 1.54 1.74
CA SER A 261 -0.69 1.98 3.05
C SER A 261 0.37 1.04 3.62
N PHE A 262 0.10 -0.26 3.61
CA PHE A 262 0.97 -1.26 4.22
C PHE A 262 2.40 -1.27 3.66
N PRO A 263 2.62 -1.21 2.33
CA PRO A 263 3.98 -1.33 1.80
C PRO A 263 4.82 -0.06 1.99
N ALA A 264 4.23 1.05 2.45
CA ALA A 264 4.97 2.28 2.71
C ALA A 264 6.02 2.06 3.80
N MET A 265 5.73 1.21 4.79
CA MET A 265 6.72 0.84 5.79
C MET A 265 7.92 0.12 5.16
N LEU A 266 7.70 -0.75 4.19
CA LEU A 266 8.78 -1.49 3.56
C LEU A 266 9.60 -0.57 2.63
N CYS A 267 8.93 0.35 1.94
CA CYS A 267 9.58 1.37 1.10
C CYS A 267 10.51 2.28 1.91
N ILE A 268 10.10 2.64 3.13
CA ILE A 268 10.86 3.58 3.97
C ILE A 268 12.00 2.86 4.70
N LEU A 269 11.85 1.58 5.06
CA LEU A 269 12.75 0.92 6.01
C LEU A 269 13.79 -0.01 5.43
N SER A 270 13.59 -0.54 4.23
CA SER A 270 14.31 -1.78 3.92
C SER A 270 14.37 -2.23 2.49
N THR A 271 13.24 -2.48 1.83
CA THR A 271 13.23 -3.23 0.58
C THR A 271 12.58 -2.42 -0.53
N PRO A 272 13.39 -1.76 -1.36
CA PRO A 272 12.94 -1.01 -2.51
C PRO A 272 12.02 -1.86 -3.44
N ILE A 273 12.34 -3.10 -3.79
CA ILE A 273 11.58 -3.90 -4.75
C ILE A 273 10.30 -4.51 -4.15
N PHE A 274 10.41 -5.25 -3.04
CA PHE A 274 9.25 -6.00 -2.52
C PHE A 274 8.12 -5.08 -2.11
N ALA A 275 8.45 -3.98 -1.44
CA ALA A 275 7.49 -2.96 -1.10
C ALA A 275 6.74 -2.45 -2.34
N ARG A 276 7.46 -2.21 -3.44
CA ARG A 276 6.92 -1.63 -4.69
C ARG A 276 6.08 -2.60 -5.50
N LEU A 277 6.39 -3.89 -5.41
CA LEU A 277 5.60 -4.95 -6.01
C LEU A 277 4.19 -5.05 -5.38
N LEU A 278 3.97 -4.61 -4.14
CA LEU A 278 2.64 -4.60 -3.50
C LEU A 278 1.74 -3.47 -3.97
N TYR A 279 2.32 -2.34 -4.38
CA TYR A 279 1.54 -1.25 -4.96
C TYR A 279 0.94 -1.61 -6.31
N VAL A 280 1.53 -2.59 -7.03
CA VAL A 280 1.01 -3.05 -8.32
C VAL A 280 -0.36 -3.74 -8.14
N PRO A 281 -0.53 -4.79 -7.31
CA PRO A 281 -1.83 -5.30 -6.92
C PRO A 281 -2.75 -4.21 -6.38
N GLY A 282 -2.26 -3.30 -5.54
CA GLY A 282 -3.04 -2.18 -5.01
C GLY A 282 -3.66 -1.32 -6.11
N ALA A 283 -2.84 -0.84 -7.05
CA ALA A 283 -3.29 -0.06 -8.21
C ALA A 283 -4.28 -0.83 -9.10
N ILE A 284 -4.04 -2.13 -9.30
CA ILE A 284 -4.92 -3.02 -10.08
C ILE A 284 -6.28 -3.16 -9.40
N PHE A 285 -6.33 -3.42 -8.08
CA PHE A 285 -7.59 -3.57 -7.35
C PHE A 285 -8.43 -2.30 -7.41
N LEU A 286 -7.81 -1.14 -7.21
CA LEU A 286 -8.49 0.15 -7.33
C LEU A 286 -9.01 0.38 -8.75
N TYR A 287 -8.21 0.08 -9.78
CA TYR A 287 -8.62 0.24 -11.18
C TYR A 287 -9.76 -0.69 -11.60
N LEU A 288 -9.67 -1.99 -11.27
CA LEU A 288 -10.66 -2.98 -11.68
C LEU A 288 -12.05 -2.67 -11.12
N VAL A 289 -12.12 -2.24 -9.86
CA VAL A 289 -13.38 -1.98 -9.19
C VAL A 289 -14.04 -0.72 -9.68
N PHE A 290 -13.23 0.33 -9.84
CA PHE A 290 -13.62 1.52 -10.57
C PHE A 290 -14.19 1.20 -11.97
N ARG A 291 -13.47 0.41 -12.77
CA ARG A 291 -13.88 0.07 -14.14
C ARG A 291 -15.23 -0.63 -14.17
N ASN A 292 -15.49 -1.51 -13.21
CA ASN A 292 -16.74 -2.24 -13.15
C ASN A 292 -17.91 -1.38 -12.67
N GLU A 293 -17.67 -0.45 -11.73
CA GLU A 293 -18.67 0.55 -11.35
C GLU A 293 -19.05 1.43 -12.54
N LEU A 294 -18.08 1.88 -13.36
CA LEU A 294 -18.38 2.63 -14.58
C LEU A 294 -19.19 1.81 -15.59
N LYS A 295 -18.75 0.60 -15.93
CA LYS A 295 -19.47 -0.27 -16.87
C LYS A 295 -20.92 -0.53 -16.41
N SER A 296 -21.12 -0.72 -15.10
CA SER A 296 -22.46 -0.91 -14.54
C SER A 296 -23.35 0.32 -14.73
N LEU A 297 -22.80 1.53 -14.62
CA LEU A 297 -23.54 2.77 -14.82
C LEU A 297 -23.83 3.02 -16.30
N GLU A 298 -22.87 2.75 -17.18
CA GLU A 298 -23.06 2.84 -18.64
C GLU A 298 -24.18 1.89 -19.11
N THR A 299 -24.21 0.67 -18.57
CA THR A 299 -25.27 -0.31 -18.92
C THR A 299 -26.65 0.13 -18.43
N GLN A 300 -26.73 0.76 -17.24
CA GLN A 300 -27.99 1.25 -16.69
C GLN A 300 -28.59 2.42 -17.47
N ASN A 301 -27.75 3.32 -18.00
CA ASN A 301 -28.20 4.45 -18.81
C ASN A 301 -28.64 4.09 -20.24
N ILE A 302 -28.26 2.90 -20.73
CA ILE A 302 -28.69 2.42 -22.07
C ILE A 302 -30.08 1.75 -21.99
N THR A 303 -30.48 1.28 -20.81
CA THR A 303 -31.77 0.61 -20.56
C THR A 303 -32.88 1.54 -20.06
N GLN A 304 -32.61 2.84 -19.95
CA GLN A 304 -33.57 3.90 -19.62
C GLN A 304 -33.87 4.73 -20.86
#